data_AF-A0A1G0AG59-F1
#
_entry.id   AF-A0A1G0AG59-F1
#
_cell.length_a   1.000
_cell.length_b   1.000
_cell.length_c   1.000
_cell.angle_alpha   90.00
_cell.angle_beta   90.00
_cell.angle_gamma   90.00
#
_symmetry.space_group_name_H-M   'P 1'
#
loop_
_entity.id
_entity.type
_entity.pdbx_description
1 polymer ?
#
loop_
_entity_poly.entity_id
_entity_poly.type
_entity_poly.pdbx_seq_one_letter_code
_entity_poly.pdbx_strand_id
1 'polypeptide(L)'
;MTRRSGGSRLPQVAGACFILAALVSMAGSLWAAANPLSPEDLANQTANLTAGEVAFLYVCSLVSIWAQIFTLLGGIMAYQRSNWRLVVVCGVFSLLTLGFVLVESSILGALGLLLVLASRREFVS
;
A
#
# COMPACT_ATOMS: atom_id res chain seq x y z
N MET A 1 25.19 -26.33 16.93
CA MET A 1 25.55 -24.90 17.03
C MET A 1 24.29 -24.05 16.92
N THR A 2 23.74 -23.61 18.04
CA THR A 2 22.54 -22.77 18.12
C THR A 2 22.95 -21.32 17.94
N ARG A 3 22.89 -20.81 16.71
CA ARG A 3 23.14 -19.40 16.42
C ARG A 3 21.93 -18.58 16.89
N ARG A 4 21.92 -18.17 18.15
CA ARG A 4 21.12 -17.02 18.61
C ARG A 4 21.72 -15.77 17.96
N SER A 5 21.39 -15.49 16.71
CA SER A 5 21.38 -14.09 16.28
C SER A 5 20.18 -13.47 16.97
N GLY A 6 20.36 -12.42 17.78
CA GLY A 6 19.24 -11.57 18.17
C GLY A 6 18.56 -11.11 16.88
N GLY A 7 17.46 -11.77 16.51
CA GLY A 7 16.79 -11.53 15.23
C GLY A 7 16.36 -10.08 15.22
N SER A 8 16.80 -9.33 14.22
CA SER A 8 16.43 -7.93 14.18
C SER A 8 14.91 -7.84 14.01
N ARG A 9 14.30 -6.82 14.60
CA ARG A 9 12.86 -6.59 14.50
C ARG A 9 12.49 -5.87 13.20
N LEU A 10 13.45 -5.63 12.31
CA LEU A 10 13.24 -4.89 11.05
C LEU A 10 12.15 -5.50 10.16
N PRO A 11 12.06 -6.83 9.95
CA PRO A 11 10.96 -7.40 9.16
C PRO A 11 9.58 -7.17 9.77
N GLN A 12 9.50 -7.20 11.11
CA GLN A 12 8.25 -6.97 11.84
C GLN A 12 7.83 -5.50 11.79
N VAL A 13 8.80 -4.58 11.90
CA VAL A 13 8.55 -3.14 11.73
C VAL A 13 8.11 -2.84 10.29
N ALA A 14 8.76 -3.44 9.30
CA ALA A 14 8.38 -3.28 7.90
C ALA A 14 6.95 -3.81 7.63
N GLY A 15 6.63 -4.96 8.21
CA GLY A 15 5.28 -5.52 8.17
C GLY A 15 4.24 -4.62 8.83
N ALA A 16 4.56 -4.06 10.00
CA ALA A 16 3.70 -3.09 10.67
C ALA A 16 3.48 -1.83 9.82
N CYS A 17 4.53 -1.30 9.17
CA CYS A 17 4.41 -0.17 8.25
C CYS A 17 3.47 -0.48 7.08
N PHE A 18 3.58 -1.67 6.47
CA PHE A 18 2.67 -2.08 5.40
C PHE A 18 1.23 -2.26 5.86
N ILE A 19 1.01 -2.85 7.04
CA ILE A 19 -0.34 -3.01 7.60
C ILE A 19 -0.95 -1.63 7.88
N LEU A 20 -0.20 -0.72 8.52
CA LEU A 20 -0.66 0.64 8.79
C LEU A 20 -0.93 1.42 7.50
N ALA A 21 -0.06 1.29 6.49
CA ALA A 21 -0.28 1.90 5.18
C ALA A 21 -1.58 1.41 4.55
N ALA A 22 -1.83 0.09 4.56
CA ALA A 22 -3.06 -0.48 4.03
C ALA A 22 -4.30 0.01 4.79
N LEU A 23 -4.25 0.01 6.13
CA LEU A 23 -5.38 0.45 6.96
C LEU A 23 -5.72 1.93 6.76
N VAL A 24 -4.72 2.81 6.73
CA VAL A 24 -4.92 4.25 6.49
C VAL A 24 -5.52 4.47 5.10
N SER A 25 -5.00 3.77 4.10
CA SER A 25 -5.44 3.95 2.72
C SER A 25 -6.85 3.37 2.49
N MET A 26 -7.22 2.30 3.21
CA MET A 26 -8.58 1.74 3.19
C MET A 26 -9.57 2.64 3.94
N ALA A 27 -9.17 3.21 5.09
CA ALA A 27 -9.97 4.19 5.81
C ALA A 27 -10.22 5.47 4.98
N GLY A 28 -9.19 5.96 4.28
CA GLY A 28 -9.34 7.09 3.36
C GLY A 28 -10.31 6.81 2.22
N SER A 29 -10.28 5.59 1.67
CA SER A 29 -11.20 5.17 0.61
C SER A 29 -12.64 5.07 1.11
N LEU A 30 -12.86 4.52 2.31
CA LEU A 30 -14.18 4.46 2.94
C LEU A 30 -14.72 5.85 3.28
N TRP A 31 -13.88 6.75 3.76
CA TRP A 31 -14.29 8.12 4.07
C TRP A 31 -14.70 8.89 2.81
N ALA A 32 -13.97 8.73 1.71
CA ALA A 32 -14.31 9.30 0.41
C ALA A 32 -15.62 8.72 -0.17
N ALA A 33 -15.88 7.42 0.06
CA ALA A 33 -17.14 6.80 -0.34
C ALA A 33 -18.34 7.29 0.51
N ALA A 34 -18.13 7.55 1.79
CA ALA A 34 -19.17 8.05 2.70
C ALA A 34 -19.47 9.55 2.52
N ASN A 35 -18.53 10.33 1.98
CA ASN A 35 -18.67 11.76 1.72
C ASN A 35 -18.45 12.03 0.22
N PRO A 36 -19.39 11.62 -0.65
CA PRO A 36 -19.27 11.83 -2.07
C PRO A 36 -19.23 13.33 -2.39
N LEU A 37 -18.38 13.72 -3.34
CA LEU A 37 -18.34 15.09 -3.86
C LEU A 37 -19.70 15.49 -4.43
N SER A 38 -20.06 16.76 -4.27
CA SER A 38 -21.24 17.32 -4.91
C SER A 38 -21.12 17.20 -6.44
N PRO A 39 -22.24 17.07 -7.18
CA PRO A 39 -22.20 16.97 -8.65
C PRO A 39 -21.55 18.20 -9.31
N GLU A 40 -21.68 19.37 -8.67
CA GLU A 40 -21.12 20.64 -9.10
C GLU A 40 -19.59 20.69 -8.94
N ASP A 41 -19.05 20.18 -7.83
CA ASP A 41 -17.60 20.05 -7.63
C ASP A 41 -16.98 19.00 -8.56
N LEU A 42 -17.69 17.90 -8.81
CA LEU A 42 -17.23 16.87 -9.74
C LEU A 42 -17.18 17.40 -11.17
N ALA A 43 -18.18 18.17 -11.59
CA ALA A 43 -18.20 18.83 -12.90
C ALA A 43 -17.06 19.83 -13.05
N ASN A 44 -16.70 20.55 -11.98
CA ASN A 44 -15.58 21.50 -11.99
C ASN A 44 -14.22 20.78 -12.06
N GLN A 45 -14.03 19.67 -11.32
CA GLN A 45 -12.79 18.88 -11.36
C GLN A 45 -12.60 18.12 -12.68
N THR A 46 -13.70 17.77 -13.35
CA THR A 46 -13.67 17.06 -14.64
C THR A 46 -13.83 17.99 -15.84
N ALA A 47 -13.95 19.31 -15.65
CA ALA A 47 -14.20 20.28 -16.70
C ALA A 47 -13.13 20.30 -17.82
N ASN A 48 -11.89 19.94 -17.50
CA ASN A 48 -10.77 19.87 -18.45
C ASN A 48 -10.44 18.44 -18.91
N LEU A 49 -11.21 17.44 -18.48
CA LEU A 49 -10.97 16.03 -18.80
C LEU A 49 -12.02 15.52 -19.79
N THR A 50 -11.59 14.73 -20.76
CA THR A 50 -12.51 14.02 -21.65
C THR A 50 -13.19 12.86 -20.89
N ALA A 51 -14.37 12.44 -21.36
CA ALA A 51 -15.10 11.32 -20.75
C ALA A 51 -14.27 10.02 -20.69
N GLY A 52 -13.37 9.81 -21.67
CA GLY A 52 -12.44 8.68 -21.69
C GLY A 52 -11.38 8.73 -20.58
N GLU A 53 -10.84 9.92 -20.28
CA GLU A 53 -9.87 10.11 -19.20
C GLU A 53 -10.50 9.95 -17.83
N VAL A 54 -11.74 10.44 -17.65
CA VAL A 54 -12.50 10.22 -16.41
C VAL A 54 -12.75 8.73 -16.17
N ALA A 55 -13.19 7.99 -17.20
CA ALA A 55 -13.39 6.54 -17.10
C ALA A 55 -12.08 5.80 -16.75
N PHE A 56 -10.95 6.21 -17.34
CA PHE A 56 -9.64 5.65 -17.03
C PHE A 56 -9.24 5.87 -15.56
N LEU A 57 -9.47 7.07 -15.02
CA LEU A 57 -9.20 7.39 -13.62
C LEU A 57 -10.05 6.53 -12.66
N TYR A 58 -11.32 6.30 -12.97
CA TYR A 58 -12.19 5.42 -12.18
C TYR A 58 -11.70 3.96 -12.19
N VAL A 59 -11.27 3.44 -13.35
CA VAL A 59 -10.70 2.08 -13.44
C VAL A 59 -9.40 1.97 -12.63
N CYS A 60 -8.52 2.97 -12.72
CA CYS A 60 -7.30 3.02 -11.92
C CYS A 60 -7.58 3.04 -10.41
N SER A 61 -8.58 3.82 -9.99
CA SER A 61 -9.03 3.87 -8.59
C SER A 61 -9.52 2.50 -8.10
N LEU A 62 -10.32 1.79 -8.91
CA LEU A 62 -10.77 0.42 -8.59
C LEU A 62 -9.60 -0.56 -8.46
N VAL A 63 -8.64 -0.53 -9.38
CA VAL A 63 -7.44 -1.40 -9.32
C VAL A 63 -6.60 -1.08 -8.07
N SER A 64 -6.51 0.18 -7.70
CA SER A 64 -5.78 0.64 -6.50
C SER A 64 -6.36 0.05 -5.20
N ILE A 65 -7.69 -0.13 -5.11
CA ILE A 65 -8.32 -0.77 -3.93
C ILE A 65 -7.85 -2.23 -3.78
N TRP A 66 -7.77 -2.97 -4.89
CA TRP A 66 -7.26 -4.36 -4.87
C TRP A 66 -5.78 -4.44 -4.49
N ALA A 67 -4.97 -3.44 -4.88
CA ALA A 67 -3.56 -3.36 -4.50
C ALA A 67 -3.36 -3.25 -2.97
N GLN A 68 -4.31 -2.69 -2.23
CA GLN A 68 -4.25 -2.61 -0.76
C GLN A 68 -4.36 -3.99 -0.10
N ILE A 69 -5.14 -4.92 -0.67
CA ILE A 69 -5.25 -6.30 -0.17
C ILE A 69 -3.90 -7.02 -0.27
N PHE A 70 -3.20 -6.83 -1.40
CA PHE A 70 -1.84 -7.35 -1.57
C PHE A 70 -0.85 -6.71 -0.61
N THR A 71 -0.96 -5.41 -0.37
CA THR A 71 -0.13 -4.69 0.62
C THR A 71 -0.30 -5.25 2.02
N LEU A 72 -1.54 -5.53 2.43
CA LEU A 72 -1.86 -6.10 3.74
C LEU A 72 -1.31 -7.53 3.86
N LEU A 73 -1.47 -8.36 2.82
CA LEU A 73 -0.86 -9.68 2.74
C LEU A 73 0.66 -9.61 2.85
N GLY A 74 1.29 -8.68 2.13
CA GLY A 74 2.73 -8.40 2.21
C GLY A 74 3.18 -8.03 3.63
N GLY A 75 2.38 -7.25 4.35
CA GLY A 75 2.63 -6.90 5.75
C GLY A 75 2.59 -8.11 6.69
N ILE A 76 1.59 -9.00 6.54
CA ILE A 76 1.48 -10.24 7.32
C ILE A 76 2.65 -11.18 7.00
N MET A 77 3.00 -11.33 5.72
CA MET A 77 4.12 -12.17 5.28
C MET A 77 5.47 -11.62 5.76
N ALA A 78 5.64 -10.29 5.80
CA ALA A 78 6.79 -9.64 6.41
C ALA A 78 6.91 -9.95 7.90
N TYR A 79 5.78 -9.95 8.62
CA TYR A 79 5.73 -10.32 10.03
C TYR A 79 6.12 -11.79 10.27
N GLN A 80 5.64 -12.68 9.41
CA GLN A 80 5.97 -14.12 9.43
C GLN A 80 7.38 -14.43 8.89
N ARG A 81 8.11 -13.44 8.37
CA ARG A 81 9.44 -13.61 7.74
C ARG A 81 9.44 -14.63 6.60
N SER A 82 8.30 -14.76 5.91
CA SER A 82 8.07 -15.79 4.89
C SER A 82 8.18 -15.21 3.49
N ASN A 83 8.87 -15.90 2.60
CA ASN A 83 8.91 -15.64 1.16
C ASN A 83 9.18 -14.17 0.79
N TRP A 84 10.42 -13.74 1.04
CA TRP A 84 10.99 -12.44 0.68
C TRP A 84 10.47 -11.83 -0.64
N ARG A 85 10.48 -12.63 -1.72
CA ARG A 85 10.13 -12.17 -3.08
C ARG A 85 8.66 -11.74 -3.17
N LEU A 86 7.76 -12.48 -2.52
CA LEU A 86 6.33 -12.16 -2.50
C LEU A 86 6.07 -10.89 -1.69
N VAL A 87 6.78 -10.70 -0.58
CA VAL A 87 6.69 -9.48 0.23
C VAL A 87 7.12 -8.25 -0.57
N VAL A 88 8.21 -8.34 -1.35
CA VAL A 88 8.64 -7.25 -2.23
C VAL A 88 7.60 -6.93 -3.30
N VAL A 89 7.05 -7.95 -3.96
CA VAL A 89 5.99 -7.76 -4.97
C VAL A 89 4.79 -7.05 -4.35
N CYS A 90 4.33 -7.51 -3.20
CA CYS A 90 3.25 -6.88 -2.44
C CYS A 90 3.58 -5.44 -2.02
N GLY A 91 4.83 -5.18 -1.62
CA GLY A 91 5.30 -3.84 -1.27
C GLY A 91 5.38 -2.89 -2.48
N VAL A 92 5.68 -3.39 -3.68
CA VAL A 92 5.59 -2.59 -4.91
C VAL A 92 4.13 -2.24 -5.21
N PHE A 93 3.19 -3.16 -4.98
CA PHE A 93 1.76 -2.85 -5.10
C PHE A 93 1.30 -1.77 -4.11
N SER A 94 1.94 -1.64 -2.95
CA SER A 94 1.63 -0.55 -2.02
C SER A 94 1.93 0.85 -2.57
N LEU A 95 2.90 0.96 -3.49
CA LEU A 95 3.26 2.22 -4.15
C LEU A 95 2.27 2.62 -5.26
N LEU A 96 1.47 1.67 -5.75
CA LEU A 96 0.45 1.89 -6.77
C LEU A 96 -0.85 2.46 -6.16
N THR A 97 -0.86 2.78 -4.87
CA THR A 97 -2.03 3.31 -4.18
C THR A 97 -2.28 4.77 -4.58
N LEU A 98 -2.94 4.96 -5.73
CA LEU A 98 -3.41 6.24 -6.27
C LEU A 98 -4.74 6.63 -5.60
N GLY A 99 -4.70 6.91 -4.29
CA GLY A 99 -5.85 7.41 -3.53
C GLY A 99 -5.66 8.86 -3.07
N PHE A 100 -6.73 9.59 -2.80
CA PHE A 100 -6.72 11.00 -2.33
C PHE A 100 -5.73 11.26 -1.15
N VAL A 101 -5.41 10.22 -0.36
CA VAL A 101 -4.36 10.19 0.67
C VAL A 101 -2.99 9.76 0.08
N LEU A 102 -2.63 10.34 -1.06
CA LEU A 102 -1.49 9.91 -1.90
C LEU A 102 -0.13 10.16 -1.22
N VAL A 103 -0.04 11.19 -0.39
CA VAL A 103 1.23 11.63 0.19
C VAL A 103 1.59 10.81 1.43
N GLU A 104 0.64 10.53 2.32
CA GLU A 104 0.97 9.87 3.61
C GLU A 104 1.10 8.34 3.49
N SER A 105 0.22 7.71 2.71
CA SER A 105 0.20 6.24 2.57
C SER A 105 1.34 5.71 1.69
N SER A 106 1.71 6.45 0.63
CA SER A 106 2.85 6.08 -0.23
C SER A 106 4.19 6.20 0.48
N ILE A 107 4.36 7.17 1.40
CA ILE A 107 5.61 7.31 2.18
C ILE A 107 5.77 6.13 3.14
N LEU A 108 4.70 5.73 3.84
CA LEU A 108 4.73 4.55 4.70
C LEU A 108 4.97 3.25 3.91
N GLY A 109 4.36 3.12 2.72
CA GLY A 109 4.60 2.01 1.80
C GLY A 109 6.05 1.97 1.31
N ALA A 110 6.61 3.11 0.90
CA ALA A 110 7.99 3.22 0.48
C ALA A 110 8.99 2.88 1.60
N LEU A 111 8.73 3.38 2.82
CA LEU A 111 9.53 3.05 4.00
C LEU A 111 9.46 1.55 4.32
N GLY A 112 8.25 0.97 4.32
CA GLY A 112 8.04 -0.46 4.48
C GLY A 112 8.82 -1.28 3.46
N LEU A 113 8.79 -0.87 2.19
CA LEU A 113 9.53 -1.54 1.12
C LEU A 113 11.06 -1.44 1.29
N LEU A 114 11.56 -0.26 1.68
CA LEU A 114 12.99 -0.06 1.97
C LEU A 114 13.46 -0.93 3.15
N LEU A 115 12.67 -0.99 4.22
CA LEU A 115 12.95 -1.83 5.40
C LEU A 115 12.94 -3.32 5.05
N VAL A 116 12.00 -3.75 4.20
CA VAL A 116 11.99 -5.09 3.60
C VAL A 116 13.31 -5.29 2.83
N LEU A 117 13.68 -4.44 1.87
CA LEU A 117 14.95 -4.52 1.10
C LEU A 117 16.19 -4.63 1.99
N ALA A 118 16.26 -3.85 3.07
CA ALA A 118 17.37 -3.90 4.02
C ALA A 118 17.39 -5.21 4.84
N SER A 119 16.24 -5.80 5.13
CA SER A 119 16.09 -7.00 5.96
C SER A 119 16.04 -8.32 5.18
N ARG A 120 16.38 -8.32 3.88
CA ARG A 120 16.44 -9.52 3.01
C ARG A 120 17.09 -10.73 3.67
N ARG A 121 18.18 -10.53 4.43
CA ARG A 121 18.96 -11.61 5.06
C ARG A 121 18.23 -12.33 6.21
N GLU A 122 17.11 -11.77 6.67
CA GLU A 122 16.31 -12.32 7.79
C GLU A 122 15.08 -13.10 7.35
N PHE A 123 14.78 -13.10 6.05
CA PHE A 123 13.69 -13.88 5.48
C PHE A 123 14.15 -15.29 5.16
N VAL A 124 13.24 -16.25 5.37
CA VAL A 124 13.44 -17.62 4.89
C VAL A 124 13.24 -17.58 3.37
N SER A 125 14.30 -17.92 2.63
CA SER A 125 14.30 -17.95 1.16
C SER A 125 13.45 -19.08 0.61
#